data_AF-U6L0N5-F1
#
_entry.id   AF-U6L0N5-F1
#
_cell.length_a   1.000
_cell.length_b   1.000
_cell.length_c   1.000
_cell.angle_alpha   90.00
_cell.angle_beta   90.00
_cell.angle_gamma   90.00
#
_symmetry.space_group_name_H-M   'P 1'
#
loop_
_entity.id
_entity.type
_entity.pdbx_description
1 polymer ?
#
loop_
_entity_poly.entity_id
_entity_poly.type
_entity_poly.pdbx_seq_one_letter_code
_entity_poly.pdbx_strand_id
1 'polypeptide(L)'
;MNEEVQKAVTSELNKLSSLDQSSSEFHVCRAYIENLLKLPWGEYTTDCTDIEEAARVLDRDHFGLEDVKKRILEFIAVNILKKDSQGKILCFVGPPGVGKTSVAESIARALKRKYYRISLGGLFDVAELRGHRRTYIGALPGKIINALKLSGTMNPLIVLDEIDKLGRDFRGDPASALLEVLDPSQNNLFRDHYVDAPVDLSRVLFVCTANAQDAIPGPNPKP
;
A
#
# COMPACT_ATOMS: atom_id res chain seq x y z
N MET A 1 -0.01 18.29 2.05
CA MET A 1 -1.18 17.78 2.82
C MET A 1 -2.46 18.33 2.20
N ASN A 2 -3.51 17.50 2.12
CA ASN A 2 -4.84 17.93 1.66
C ASN A 2 -5.49 18.87 2.70
N GLU A 3 -6.39 19.76 2.25
CA GLU A 3 -7.14 20.69 3.11
C GLU A 3 -7.91 19.97 4.23
N GLU A 4 -8.52 18.81 3.95
CA GLU A 4 -9.21 18.01 4.98
C GLU A 4 -8.26 17.58 6.10
N VAL A 5 -7.06 17.12 5.74
CA VAL A 5 -6.03 16.70 6.71
C VAL A 5 -5.54 17.90 7.52
N GLN A 6 -5.32 19.05 6.86
CA GLN A 6 -4.90 20.28 7.56
C GLN A 6 -5.96 20.77 8.55
N LYS A 7 -7.24 20.72 8.18
CA LYS A 7 -8.36 21.05 9.07
C LYS A 7 -8.44 20.09 10.26
N ALA A 8 -8.27 18.78 10.02
CA ALA A 8 -8.23 17.78 11.08
C ALA A 8 -7.08 18.03 12.06
N VAL A 9 -5.85 18.22 11.57
CA VAL A 9 -4.68 18.53 12.41
C VAL A 9 -4.88 19.81 13.22
N THR A 10 -5.38 20.87 12.58
CA THR A 10 -5.61 22.16 13.27
C THR A 10 -6.66 22.04 14.37
N SER A 11 -7.76 21.32 14.10
CA SER A 11 -8.81 21.05 15.08
C SER A 11 -8.28 20.27 16.28
N GLU A 12 -7.51 19.21 16.04
CA GLU A 12 -6.93 18.40 17.12
C GLU A 12 -5.83 19.14 17.89
N LEU A 13 -5.04 20.01 17.24
CA LEU A 13 -4.08 20.87 17.92
C LEU A 13 -4.76 21.85 18.88
N ASN A 14 -5.87 22.47 18.45
CA ASN A 14 -6.64 23.37 19.31
C ASN A 14 -7.19 22.63 20.53
N LYS A 15 -7.74 21.42 20.35
CA LYS A 15 -8.18 20.58 21.48
C LYS A 15 -7.03 20.20 22.39
N LEU A 16 -5.89 19.79 21.83
CA LEU A 16 -4.70 19.41 22.59
C LEU A 16 -4.22 20.55 23.48
N SER A 17 -4.32 21.80 23.02
CA SER A 17 -3.91 22.98 23.79
C SER A 17 -4.78 23.27 25.02
N SER A 18 -6.03 22.80 25.04
CA SER A 18 -6.96 22.99 26.16
C SER A 18 -7.06 21.78 27.10
N LEU A 19 -6.43 20.65 26.77
CA LEU A 19 -6.45 19.43 27.57
C LEU A 19 -5.33 19.42 28.62
N ASP A 20 -5.59 18.75 29.74
CA ASP A 20 -4.58 18.46 30.75
C ASP A 20 -3.58 17.42 30.21
N GLN A 21 -2.27 17.67 30.37
CA GLN A 21 -1.22 16.78 29.87
C GLN A 21 -1.23 15.37 30.49
N SER A 22 -1.86 15.21 31.65
CA SER A 22 -2.01 13.92 32.34
C SER A 22 -3.22 13.11 31.86
N SER A 23 -4.10 13.70 31.04
CA SER A 23 -5.33 13.05 30.59
C SER A 23 -5.09 12.02 29.49
N SER A 24 -5.91 10.97 29.46
CA SER A 24 -5.89 9.97 28.40
C SER A 24 -6.27 10.59 27.05
N GLU A 25 -7.18 11.57 27.02
CA GLU A 25 -7.55 12.28 25.80
C GLU A 25 -6.37 13.07 25.22
N PHE A 26 -5.53 13.68 26.07
CA PHE A 26 -4.33 14.38 25.62
C PHE A 26 -3.38 13.42 24.88
N HIS A 27 -3.12 12.24 25.46
CA HIS A 27 -2.28 11.23 24.83
C HIS A 27 -2.85 10.72 23.50
N VAL A 28 -4.16 10.51 23.41
CA VAL A 28 -4.83 10.08 22.16
C VAL A 28 -4.74 11.15 21.08
N CYS A 29 -5.03 12.41 21.41
CA CYS A 29 -4.94 13.53 20.47
C CYS A 29 -3.51 13.72 19.96
N ARG A 30 -2.53 13.68 20.87
CA ARG A 30 -1.10 13.78 20.53
C ARG A 30 -0.68 12.63 19.62
N ALA A 31 -1.03 11.40 19.95
CA ALA A 31 -0.68 10.23 19.14
C ALA A 31 -1.30 10.31 17.73
N TYR A 32 -2.54 10.80 17.61
CA TYR A 32 -3.17 11.01 16.31
C TYR A 32 -2.41 12.04 15.46
N ILE A 33 -2.07 13.20 16.03
CA ILE A 33 -1.29 14.24 15.34
C ILE A 33 0.07 13.69 14.93
N GLU A 34 0.79 13.00 15.82
CA GLU A 34 2.08 12.38 15.50
C GLU A 34 1.97 11.36 14.37
N ASN A 35 0.90 10.56 14.33
CA ASN A 35 0.66 9.60 13.25
C ASN A 35 0.40 10.30 11.92
N LEU A 36 -0.39 11.37 11.90
CA LEU A 36 -0.65 12.16 10.71
C LEU A 36 0.62 12.84 10.19
N LEU A 37 1.45 13.39 11.07
CA LEU A 37 2.68 14.07 10.68
C LEU A 37 3.77 13.10 10.18
N LYS A 38 3.73 11.84 10.61
CA LYS A 38 4.64 10.78 10.11
C LYS A 38 4.29 10.29 8.70
N LEU A 39 3.12 10.62 8.17
CA LEU A 39 2.80 10.29 6.79
C LEU A 39 3.61 11.21 5.84
N PRO A 40 4.21 10.65 4.77
CA PRO A 40 5.15 11.36 3.90
C PRO A 40 4.43 12.24 2.87
N TRP A 41 3.52 13.11 3.32
CA TRP A 41 2.61 13.87 2.45
C TRP A 41 3.34 14.67 1.37
N GLY A 42 3.16 14.27 0.10
CA GLY A 42 3.77 14.96 -1.04
C GLY A 42 5.23 14.59 -1.29
N GLU A 43 5.80 13.69 -0.50
CA GLU A 43 7.16 13.19 -0.67
C GLU A 43 7.16 11.96 -1.60
N TYR A 44 7.85 12.08 -2.74
CA TYR A 44 7.90 11.04 -3.77
C TYR A 44 9.34 10.69 -4.12
N THR A 45 9.63 9.41 -4.32
CA THR A 45 10.88 8.99 -4.95
C THR A 45 10.89 9.35 -6.43
N THR A 46 12.07 9.66 -6.98
CA THR A 46 12.25 9.82 -8.42
C THR A 46 12.28 8.46 -9.10
N ASP A 47 11.29 8.20 -9.95
CA ASP A 47 11.21 6.96 -10.70
C ASP A 47 12.33 6.83 -11.75
N CYS A 48 12.71 5.60 -12.06
CA CYS A 48 13.64 5.31 -13.15
C CYS A 48 13.02 5.67 -14.51
N THR A 49 13.76 6.45 -15.31
CA THR A 49 13.39 6.80 -16.69
C THR A 49 14.17 6.00 -17.74
N ASP A 50 15.10 5.15 -17.30
CA ASP A 50 15.99 4.37 -18.17
C ASP A 50 15.61 2.88 -18.12
N ILE A 51 15.10 2.40 -19.25
CA ILE A 51 14.69 1.00 -19.40
C ILE A 51 15.89 0.04 -19.48
N GLU A 52 17.03 0.49 -19.99
CA GLU A 52 18.24 -0.34 -20.07
C GLU A 52 18.78 -0.58 -18.66
N GLU A 53 18.78 0.45 -17.82
CA GLU A 53 19.16 0.30 -16.42
C GLU A 53 18.21 -0.63 -15.67
N ALA A 54 16.90 -0.52 -15.90
CA ALA A 54 15.92 -1.44 -15.34
C ALA A 54 16.18 -2.90 -15.78
N ALA A 55 16.52 -3.12 -17.05
CA ALA A 55 16.86 -4.44 -17.57
C ALA A 55 18.12 -5.01 -16.90
N ARG A 56 19.19 -4.21 -16.79
CA ARG A 56 20.43 -4.62 -16.11
C ARG A 56 20.19 -5.03 -14.66
N VAL A 57 19.35 -4.28 -13.93
CA VAL A 57 18.99 -4.63 -12.54
C VAL A 57 18.27 -5.97 -12.48
N LEU A 58 17.27 -6.20 -13.32
CA LEU A 58 16.52 -7.46 -13.36
C LEU A 58 17.40 -8.65 -13.76
N ASP A 59 18.32 -8.48 -14.71
CA ASP A 59 19.24 -9.51 -15.16
C ASP A 59 20.31 -9.85 -14.12
N ARG A 60 20.81 -8.84 -13.40
CA ARG A 60 21.75 -9.06 -12.29
C ARG A 60 21.09 -9.83 -11.15
N ASP A 61 19.85 -9.49 -10.82
CA ASP A 61 19.19 -10.00 -9.63
C ASP A 61 18.53 -11.38 -9.85
N HIS A 62 18.20 -11.73 -11.09
CA HIS A 62 17.54 -12.99 -11.45
C HIS A 62 18.15 -13.63 -12.70
N PHE A 63 18.60 -14.87 -12.61
CA PHE A 63 19.06 -15.63 -13.77
C PHE A 63 17.88 -16.25 -14.54
N GLY A 64 17.88 -16.16 -15.88
CA GLY A 64 16.79 -16.65 -16.73
C GLY A 64 15.52 -15.78 -16.62
N LEU A 65 14.34 -16.42 -16.57
CA LEU A 65 13.03 -15.74 -16.49
C LEU A 65 12.78 -14.73 -17.63
N GLU A 66 13.30 -15.00 -18.83
CA GLU A 66 13.26 -14.09 -19.98
C GLU A 66 11.85 -13.54 -20.27
N ASP A 67 10.84 -14.42 -20.32
CA ASP A 67 9.45 -14.02 -20.58
C ASP A 67 8.88 -13.11 -19.47
N VAL A 68 9.21 -13.40 -18.21
CA VAL A 68 8.75 -12.62 -17.05
C VAL A 68 9.44 -11.26 -17.03
N LYS A 69 10.76 -11.22 -17.23
CA LYS A 69 11.54 -9.98 -17.31
C LYS A 69 11.06 -9.10 -18.45
N LYS A 70 10.84 -9.69 -19.64
CA LYS A 70 10.27 -8.97 -20.78
C LYS A 70 8.94 -8.32 -20.43
N ARG A 71 8.03 -9.04 -19.76
CA ARG A 71 6.73 -8.50 -19.35
C ARG A 71 6.86 -7.37 -18.32
N ILE A 72 7.81 -7.49 -17.40
CA ILE A 72 8.13 -6.43 -16.43
C ILE A 72 8.68 -5.21 -17.15
N LEU A 73 9.59 -5.37 -18.11
CA LEU A 73 10.15 -4.27 -18.89
C LEU A 73 9.08 -3.56 -19.74
N GLU A 74 8.17 -4.31 -20.37
CA GLU A 74 7.01 -3.73 -21.05
C GLU A 74 6.16 -2.88 -20.09
N PHE A 75 5.95 -3.38 -18.87
CA PHE A 75 5.21 -2.64 -17.84
C PHE A 75 5.93 -1.34 -17.45
N ILE A 76 7.24 -1.41 -17.19
CA ILE A 76 8.07 -0.25 -16.85
C ILE A 76 8.07 0.76 -18.01
N ALA A 77 8.22 0.29 -19.25
CA ALA A 77 8.21 1.12 -20.46
C ALA A 77 6.94 1.97 -20.54
N VAL A 78 5.77 1.35 -20.30
CA VAL A 78 4.49 2.07 -20.37
C VAL A 78 4.38 3.10 -19.24
N ASN A 79 4.89 2.82 -18.04
CA ASN A 79 4.88 3.79 -16.94
C ASN A 79 5.78 4.99 -17.24
N ILE A 80 6.96 4.77 -17.84
CA ILE A 80 7.85 5.84 -18.29
C ILE A 80 7.15 6.73 -19.33
N LEU A 81 6.47 6.13 -20.30
CA LEU A 81 5.78 6.87 -21.37
C LEU A 81 4.58 7.66 -20.86
N LYS A 82 3.76 7.08 -19.98
CA LYS A 82 2.55 7.74 -19.47
C LYS A 82 2.83 8.80 -18.41
N LYS A 83 4.03 8.79 -17.79
CA LYS A 83 4.39 9.60 -16.61
C LYS A 83 3.40 9.48 -15.45
N ASP A 84 2.59 8.45 -15.48
CA ASP A 84 1.60 8.15 -14.48
C ASP A 84 1.52 6.63 -14.32
N SER A 85 1.63 6.19 -13.07
CA SER A 85 1.55 4.78 -12.67
C SER A 85 0.12 4.32 -12.43
N GLN A 86 -0.85 5.23 -12.60
CA GLN A 86 -2.24 5.00 -12.25
C GLN A 86 -2.80 3.73 -12.89
N GLY A 87 -3.14 2.81 -12.00
CA GLY A 87 -4.11 1.76 -12.22
C GLY A 87 -3.62 0.48 -12.86
N LYS A 88 -2.33 0.16 -12.74
CA LYS A 88 -1.84 -1.17 -13.11
C LYS A 88 -1.29 -1.91 -11.91
N ILE A 89 -1.83 -3.10 -11.69
CA ILE A 89 -1.43 -4.04 -10.65
C ILE A 89 -0.71 -5.19 -11.35
N LEU A 90 0.45 -5.60 -10.83
CA LEU A 90 1.12 -6.82 -11.28
C LEU A 90 0.76 -7.95 -10.32
N CYS A 91 0.37 -9.11 -10.83
CA CYS A 91 0.14 -10.30 -10.00
C CYS A 91 1.06 -11.43 -10.46
N PHE A 92 1.94 -11.90 -9.57
CA PHE A 92 2.80 -13.05 -9.82
C PHE A 92 2.16 -14.30 -9.24
N VAL A 93 1.89 -15.27 -10.11
CA VAL A 93 1.31 -16.57 -9.72
C VAL A 93 2.30 -17.68 -10.06
N GLY A 94 2.50 -18.61 -9.13
CA GLY A 94 3.36 -19.78 -9.33
C GLY A 94 3.62 -20.52 -8.02
N PRO A 95 4.28 -21.68 -8.04
CA PRO A 95 4.50 -22.46 -6.82
C PRO A 95 5.33 -21.70 -5.76
N PRO A 96 5.29 -22.14 -4.48
CA PRO A 96 6.16 -21.57 -3.45
C PRO A 96 7.63 -21.78 -3.80
N GLY A 97 8.49 -20.83 -3.41
CA GLY A 97 9.94 -20.94 -3.61
C GLY A 97 10.46 -20.48 -4.98
N VAL A 98 9.61 -20.10 -5.94
CA VAL A 98 10.04 -19.61 -7.28
C VAL A 98 10.52 -18.16 -7.32
N GLY A 99 10.67 -17.50 -6.16
CA GLY A 99 11.23 -16.15 -6.08
C GLY A 99 10.27 -15.00 -6.41
N LYS A 100 8.95 -15.19 -6.42
CA LYS A 100 7.93 -14.14 -6.71
C LYS A 100 8.20 -12.82 -5.96
N THR A 101 8.41 -12.92 -4.64
CA THR A 101 8.68 -11.77 -3.77
C THR A 101 10.02 -11.11 -4.07
N SER A 102 11.05 -11.89 -4.43
CA SER A 102 12.38 -11.40 -4.80
C SER A 102 12.37 -10.69 -6.16
N VAL A 103 11.55 -11.18 -7.11
CA VAL A 103 11.30 -10.48 -8.38
C VAL A 103 10.64 -9.12 -8.10
N ALA A 104 9.62 -9.07 -7.25
CA ALA A 104 8.96 -7.82 -6.88
C ALA A 104 9.90 -6.80 -6.21
N GLU A 105 10.82 -7.25 -5.34
CA GLU A 105 11.86 -6.41 -4.75
C GLU A 105 12.83 -5.87 -5.81
N SER A 106 13.17 -6.69 -6.81
CA SER A 106 14.04 -6.29 -7.92
C SER A 106 13.36 -5.27 -8.84
N ILE A 107 12.04 -5.36 -9.02
CA ILE A 107 11.23 -4.32 -9.69
C ILE A 107 11.31 -3.00 -8.93
N ALA A 108 11.19 -3.03 -7.59
CA ALA A 108 11.29 -1.81 -6.78
C ALA A 108 12.67 -1.14 -6.95
N ARG A 109 13.75 -1.93 -6.93
CA ARG A 109 15.11 -1.46 -7.20
C ARG A 109 15.27 -0.90 -8.62
N ALA A 110 14.76 -1.60 -9.63
CA ALA A 110 14.80 -1.17 -11.02
C ALA A 110 14.05 0.16 -11.24
N LEU A 111 12.93 0.35 -10.52
CA LEU A 111 12.14 1.59 -10.56
C LEU A 111 12.66 2.69 -9.64
N LYS A 112 13.67 2.42 -8.79
CA LYS A 112 14.16 3.33 -7.74
C LYS A 112 13.08 3.75 -6.73
N ARG A 113 12.09 2.89 -6.52
CA ARG A 113 11.02 3.09 -5.53
C ARG A 113 11.36 2.41 -4.21
N LYS A 114 10.84 2.96 -3.12
CA LYS A 114 10.91 2.30 -1.81
C LYS A 114 10.06 1.03 -1.85
N TYR A 115 10.58 -0.04 -1.25
CA TYR A 115 9.93 -1.33 -1.18
C TYR A 115 9.29 -1.53 0.19
N TYR A 116 8.06 -2.04 0.21
CA TYR A 116 7.42 -2.51 1.44
C TYR A 116 6.63 -3.79 1.17
N ARG A 117 6.63 -4.74 2.11
CA ARG A 117 5.90 -6.01 1.98
C ARG A 117 4.83 -6.12 3.05
N ILE A 118 3.62 -6.47 2.61
CA ILE A 118 2.47 -6.78 3.45
C ILE A 118 2.11 -8.24 3.22
N SER A 119 2.23 -9.07 4.26
CA SER A 119 1.72 -10.44 4.23
C SER A 119 0.21 -10.44 4.43
N LEU A 120 -0.52 -11.03 3.50
CA LEU A 120 -1.98 -11.22 3.56
C LEU A 120 -2.38 -12.63 4.02
N GLY A 121 -1.44 -13.57 4.05
CA GLY A 121 -1.70 -14.93 4.51
C GLY A 121 -2.21 -14.94 5.95
N GLY A 122 -3.41 -15.51 6.14
CA GLY A 122 -4.06 -15.58 7.45
C GLY A 122 -4.62 -14.25 7.95
N LEU A 123 -4.82 -13.26 7.06
CA LEU A 123 -5.54 -12.03 7.39
C LEU A 123 -7.05 -12.31 7.36
N PHE A 124 -7.71 -12.06 8.49
CA PHE A 124 -9.16 -12.26 8.65
C PHE A 124 -9.93 -10.96 8.90
N ASP A 125 -9.25 -9.93 9.44
CA ASP A 125 -9.90 -8.67 9.84
C ASP A 125 -9.55 -7.52 8.89
N VAL A 126 -10.58 -6.84 8.39
CA VAL A 126 -10.47 -5.62 7.58
C VAL A 126 -9.71 -4.52 8.33
N ALA A 127 -9.82 -4.48 9.66
CA ALA A 127 -9.12 -3.50 10.50
C ALA A 127 -7.59 -3.67 10.43
N GLU A 128 -7.06 -4.83 10.07
CA GLU A 128 -5.62 -4.97 9.83
C GLU A 128 -5.16 -4.17 8.61
N LEU A 129 -6.00 -4.04 7.58
CA LEU A 129 -5.69 -3.26 6.38
C LEU A 129 -6.02 -1.78 6.55
N ARG A 130 -7.16 -1.45 7.17
CA ARG A 130 -7.72 -0.09 7.28
C ARG A 130 -7.61 0.55 8.65
N GLY A 131 -7.03 -0.14 9.63
CA GLY A 131 -6.94 0.34 10.99
C GLY A 131 -8.25 0.27 11.76
N HIS A 132 -8.14 0.65 13.04
CA HIS A 132 -9.26 0.78 13.95
C HIS A 132 -9.68 2.23 14.07
N ARG A 133 -10.96 2.46 14.38
CA ARG A 133 -11.44 3.80 14.75
C ARG A 133 -10.64 4.31 15.96
N ARG A 134 -10.16 5.54 15.88
CA ARG A 134 -9.37 6.20 16.95
C ARG A 134 -10.04 6.23 18.34
N THR A 135 -11.36 6.05 18.39
CA THR A 135 -12.14 5.98 19.65
C THR A 135 -11.91 4.68 20.42
N TYR A 136 -11.32 3.66 19.81
CA TYR A 136 -11.03 2.40 20.49
C TYR A 136 -9.70 2.48 21.27
N ILE A 137 -9.70 1.88 22.44
CA ILE A 137 -8.50 1.76 23.27
C ILE A 137 -7.46 0.96 22.50
N GLY A 138 -6.27 1.53 22.32
CA GLY A 138 -5.19 0.90 21.55
C GLY A 138 -5.39 0.91 20.03
N ALA A 139 -6.23 1.80 19.50
CA ALA A 139 -6.43 1.93 18.06
C ALA A 139 -5.10 2.20 17.33
N LEU A 140 -4.90 1.50 16.22
CA LEU A 140 -3.72 1.61 15.36
C LEU A 140 -4.15 1.87 13.91
N PRO A 141 -3.33 2.61 13.13
CA PRO A 141 -3.49 2.68 11.68
C PRO A 141 -3.32 1.30 11.02
N GLY A 142 -3.97 1.11 9.89
CA GLY A 142 -3.88 -0.10 9.10
C GLY A 142 -2.52 -0.30 8.46
N LYS A 143 -2.28 -1.53 7.97
CA LYS A 143 -1.01 -1.92 7.31
C LYS A 143 -0.68 -1.04 6.10
N ILE A 144 -1.67 -0.52 5.38
CA ILE A 144 -1.44 0.40 4.24
C ILE A 144 -0.82 1.71 4.71
N ILE A 145 -1.41 2.35 5.72
CA ILE A 145 -0.88 3.60 6.30
C ILE A 145 0.50 3.38 6.91
N ASN A 146 0.71 2.25 7.59
CA ASN A 146 2.02 1.92 8.14
C ASN A 146 3.06 1.67 7.04
N ALA A 147 2.69 1.07 5.91
CA ALA A 147 3.58 0.91 4.76
C ALA A 147 4.05 2.26 4.20
N LEU A 148 3.16 3.25 4.08
CA LEU A 148 3.52 4.61 3.67
C LEU A 148 4.45 5.28 4.68
N LYS A 149 4.10 5.23 5.97
CA LYS A 149 4.90 5.82 7.06
C LYS A 149 6.32 5.23 7.11
N LEU A 150 6.44 3.91 7.01
CA LEU A 150 7.73 3.22 7.12
C LEU A 150 8.57 3.31 5.84
N SER A 151 7.93 3.35 4.66
CA SER A 151 8.65 3.58 3.41
C SER A 151 9.10 5.03 3.25
N GLY A 152 8.43 5.98 3.92
CA GLY A 152 8.77 7.41 3.90
C GLY A 152 8.48 8.08 2.56
N THR A 153 7.61 7.51 1.74
CA THR A 153 7.21 8.09 0.45
C THR A 153 5.76 7.73 0.09
N MET A 154 5.14 8.50 -0.81
CA MET A 154 3.77 8.32 -1.30
C MET A 154 3.68 7.55 -2.63
N ASN A 155 4.81 7.17 -3.23
CA ASN A 155 4.86 6.27 -4.40
C ASN A 155 5.70 4.98 -4.17
N PRO A 156 5.60 4.30 -3.01
CA PRO A 156 6.32 3.05 -2.81
C PRO A 156 5.79 1.95 -3.73
N LEU A 157 6.61 0.92 -3.93
CA LEU A 157 6.16 -0.38 -4.39
C LEU A 157 5.74 -1.19 -3.16
N ILE A 158 4.46 -1.56 -3.09
CA ILE A 158 3.91 -2.38 -2.01
C ILE A 158 3.61 -3.78 -2.55
N VAL A 159 4.24 -4.78 -1.96
CA VAL A 159 3.94 -6.18 -2.23
C VAL A 159 2.84 -6.67 -1.31
N LEU A 160 1.75 -7.16 -1.88
CA LEU A 160 0.68 -7.89 -1.22
C LEU A 160 0.95 -9.39 -1.38
N ASP A 161 1.62 -9.97 -0.39
CA ASP A 161 2.13 -11.34 -0.44
C ASP A 161 1.04 -12.33 0.01
N GLU A 162 0.89 -13.46 -0.70
CA GLU A 162 -0.06 -14.53 -0.41
C GLU A 162 -1.54 -14.09 -0.43
N ILE A 163 -1.95 -13.36 -1.47
CA ILE A 163 -3.35 -12.91 -1.63
C ILE A 163 -4.35 -14.06 -1.75
N ASP A 164 -3.87 -15.25 -2.18
CA ASP A 164 -4.65 -16.49 -2.27
C ASP A 164 -4.93 -17.13 -0.90
N LYS A 165 -4.26 -16.68 0.17
CA LYS A 165 -4.43 -17.18 1.54
C LYS A 165 -5.20 -16.20 2.44
N LEU A 166 -5.96 -15.29 1.84
CA LEU A 166 -6.88 -14.43 2.57
C LEU A 166 -7.96 -15.28 3.26
N GLY A 167 -8.11 -15.06 4.57
CA GLY A 167 -9.14 -15.72 5.34
C GLY A 167 -10.52 -15.22 4.94
N ARG A 168 -11.48 -16.15 4.79
CA ARG A 168 -12.90 -15.81 4.67
C ARG A 168 -13.53 -16.02 6.04
N ASP A 169 -13.72 -14.94 6.79
CA ASP A 169 -14.42 -15.00 8.08
C ASP A 169 -15.71 -14.15 8.05
N PHE A 170 -16.68 -14.54 8.88
CA PHE A 170 -18.01 -13.91 8.93
C PHE A 170 -18.02 -12.44 9.41
N ARG A 171 -16.87 -11.88 9.83
CA ARG A 171 -16.77 -10.53 10.42
C ARG A 171 -16.54 -9.41 9.40
N GLY A 172 -16.42 -9.74 8.12
CA GLY A 172 -16.25 -8.80 7.01
C GLY A 172 -15.53 -9.46 5.84
N ASP A 173 -15.54 -8.83 4.67
CA ASP A 173 -14.82 -9.33 3.51
C ASP A 173 -13.50 -8.56 3.31
N PRO A 174 -12.35 -9.08 3.79
CA PRO A 174 -11.05 -8.46 3.55
C PRO A 174 -10.70 -8.38 2.06
N ALA A 175 -11.29 -9.23 1.20
CA ALA A 175 -11.10 -9.12 -0.23
C ALA A 175 -11.74 -7.84 -0.79
N SER A 176 -12.97 -7.52 -0.40
CA SER A 176 -13.61 -6.23 -0.73
C SER A 176 -12.78 -5.04 -0.25
N ALA A 177 -12.19 -5.13 0.95
CA ALA A 177 -11.35 -4.07 1.48
C ALA A 177 -10.08 -3.84 0.64
N LEU A 178 -9.47 -4.92 0.14
CA LEU A 178 -8.33 -4.88 -0.77
C LEU A 178 -8.73 -4.37 -2.16
N LEU A 179 -9.90 -4.73 -2.66
CA LEU A 179 -10.38 -4.24 -3.94
C LEU A 179 -10.50 -2.71 -3.94
N GLU A 180 -10.94 -2.07 -2.86
CA GLU A 180 -10.95 -0.61 -2.75
C GLU A 180 -9.53 0.01 -2.79
N VAL A 181 -8.54 -0.66 -2.18
CA VAL A 181 -7.13 -0.21 -2.20
C VAL A 181 -6.52 -0.35 -3.59
N LEU A 182 -6.91 -1.41 -4.29
CA LEU A 182 -6.38 -1.76 -5.61
C LEU A 182 -7.13 -1.05 -6.76
N ASP A 183 -8.39 -0.68 -6.56
CA ASP A 183 -9.22 -0.04 -7.57
C ASP A 183 -8.72 1.38 -7.85
N PRO A 184 -8.25 1.68 -9.08
CA PRO A 184 -7.71 2.99 -9.44
C PRO A 184 -8.75 4.11 -9.37
N SER A 185 -10.05 3.77 -9.39
CA SER A 185 -11.14 4.73 -9.29
C SER A 185 -11.49 5.11 -7.83
N GLN A 186 -11.00 4.35 -6.85
CA GLN A 186 -11.30 4.54 -5.43
C GLN A 186 -10.05 4.84 -4.60
N ASN A 187 -8.88 4.33 -5.01
CA ASN A 187 -7.66 4.38 -4.21
C ASN A 187 -7.08 5.79 -4.04
N ASN A 188 -7.50 6.77 -4.84
CA ASN A 188 -7.17 8.19 -4.67
C ASN A 188 -7.84 8.84 -3.45
N LEU A 189 -8.88 8.21 -2.91
CA LEU A 189 -9.66 8.66 -1.76
C LEU A 189 -9.69 7.59 -0.64
N PHE A 190 -8.68 6.73 -0.57
CA PHE A 190 -8.60 5.68 0.44
C PHE A 190 -8.72 6.28 1.85
N ARG A 191 -9.67 5.75 2.64
CA ARG A 191 -9.92 6.19 4.02
C ARG A 191 -9.59 5.06 4.99
N ASP A 192 -8.50 5.25 5.72
CA ASP A 192 -8.16 4.45 6.91
C ASP A 192 -8.99 4.94 8.11
N HIS A 193 -9.54 4.00 8.89
CA HIS A 193 -10.42 4.29 10.02
C HIS A 193 -9.73 5.05 11.16
N TYR A 194 -8.41 4.92 11.29
CA TYR A 194 -7.64 5.66 12.28
C TYR A 194 -7.34 7.07 11.80
N VAL A 195 -6.92 7.21 10.54
CA VAL A 195 -6.57 8.51 9.91
C VAL A 195 -7.80 9.38 9.74
N ASP A 196 -8.94 8.79 9.33
CA ASP A 196 -10.24 9.43 9.12
C ASP A 196 -10.19 10.63 8.15
N ALA A 197 -9.27 10.56 7.19
CA ALA A 197 -9.09 11.55 6.12
C ALA A 197 -8.61 10.82 4.85
N PRO A 198 -8.91 11.36 3.64
CA PRO A 198 -8.52 10.73 2.39
C PRO A 198 -7.01 10.73 2.20
N VAL A 199 -6.46 9.57 1.87
CA VAL A 199 -5.06 9.34 1.51
C VAL A 199 -5.00 8.88 0.06
N ASP A 200 -4.26 9.60 -0.77
CA ASP A 200 -4.11 9.27 -2.18
C ASP A 200 -3.09 8.14 -2.37
N LEU A 201 -3.56 6.96 -2.78
CA LEU A 201 -2.73 5.80 -3.10
C LEU A 201 -2.50 5.62 -4.61
N SER A 202 -2.97 6.55 -5.45
CA SER A 202 -2.95 6.41 -6.92
C SER A 202 -1.55 6.25 -7.51
N ARG A 203 -0.51 6.72 -6.78
CA ARG A 203 0.90 6.61 -7.16
C ARG A 203 1.62 5.40 -6.56
N VAL A 204 0.99 4.69 -5.64
CA VAL A 204 1.51 3.44 -5.07
C VAL A 204 1.47 2.36 -6.13
N LEU A 205 2.58 1.64 -6.32
CA LEU A 205 2.62 0.48 -7.21
C LEU A 205 2.34 -0.78 -6.40
N PHE A 206 1.18 -1.39 -6.62
CA PHE A 206 0.83 -2.65 -5.99
C PHE A 206 1.31 -3.85 -6.82
N VAL A 207 1.97 -4.78 -6.14
CA VAL A 207 2.36 -6.07 -6.69
C VAL A 207 1.78 -7.18 -5.82
N CYS A 208 0.96 -8.05 -6.37
CA CYS A 208 0.39 -9.19 -5.66
C CYS A 208 1.22 -10.44 -5.93
N THR A 209 1.28 -11.34 -4.94
CA THR A 209 1.78 -12.71 -5.15
C THR A 209 0.70 -13.72 -4.75
N ALA A 210 0.63 -14.82 -5.49
CA ALA A 210 -0.24 -15.94 -5.19
C ALA A 210 0.45 -17.27 -5.52
N ASN A 211 0.03 -18.36 -4.88
CA ASN A 211 0.47 -19.70 -5.24
C ASN A 211 -0.47 -20.38 -6.24
N ALA A 212 -1.77 -20.12 -6.13
CA ALA A 212 -2.79 -20.63 -7.04
C ALA A 212 -3.69 -19.50 -7.55
N GLN A 213 -3.95 -19.48 -8.87
CA GLN A 213 -4.80 -18.47 -9.50
C GLN A 213 -6.27 -18.61 -9.06
N ASP A 214 -6.76 -19.84 -8.92
CA ASP A 214 -8.17 -20.13 -8.62
C ASP A 214 -8.61 -19.68 -7.22
N ALA A 215 -7.64 -19.49 -6.33
CA ALA A 215 -7.87 -19.04 -4.95
C ALA A 215 -7.83 -17.50 -4.81
N ILE A 216 -7.51 -16.77 -5.87
CA ILE A 216 -7.51 -15.29 -5.85
C ILE A 216 -8.98 -14.81 -5.88
N PRO A 217 -9.40 -13.93 -4.95
CA PRO A 217 -10.73 -13.35 -5.00
C PRO A 217 -10.97 -12.61 -6.32
N GLY A 218 -11.96 -13.05 -7.09
CA GLY A 218 -12.42 -12.32 -8.28
C GLY A 218 -13.25 -11.10 -7.89
N PRO A 219 -13.35 -10.08 -8.76
CA PRO A 219 -14.38 -9.05 -8.58
C PRO A 219 -15.74 -9.73 -8.58
N ASN A 220 -16.59 -9.45 -7.58
CA ASN A 220 -17.92 -10.05 -7.46
C ASN A 220 -18.61 -10.00 -8.83
N PRO A 221 -19.20 -11.11 -9.31
CA PRO A 221 -20.06 -11.04 -10.49
C PRO A 221 -21.15 -10.02 -10.16
N LYS A 222 -21.21 -8.94 -10.95
CA LYS A 222 -22.34 -8.01 -10.87
C LYS A 222 -23.62 -8.85 -11.06
N PRO A 223 -24.65 -8.65 -10.23
CA PRO A 223 -25.93 -9.33 -10.39
C PRO A 223 -26.57 -9.04 -11.75
#